data_AF-A0A6P7TMM2-F1
#
_entry.id   AF-A0A6P7TMM2-F1
#
_cell.length_a   1.000
_cell.length_b   1.000
_cell.length_c   1.000
_cell.angle_alpha   90.00
_cell.angle_beta   90.00
_cell.angle_gamma   90.00
#
_symmetry.space_group_name_H-M   'P 1'
#
loop_
_entity.id
_entity.type
_entity.pdbx_description
1 polymer ?
#
loop_
_entity_poly.entity_id
_entity_poly.type
_entity_poly.pdbx_seq_one_letter_code
_entity_poly.pdbx_strand_id
1 'polypeptide(L)'
;MPKSRQMTIVCIINLEPSSSSTTIKNRAFTDIEKACQRIKASLTVVPFKNLDFGETSALESFYNADVVIVDISTGIVQALGYHVGVRHSMGMKHNIIISCEIDTEVTHPFKLCWGNSYKYLPYTLDNNGACVVADPARGQQIDTQVVNTGDAAPLLCNAIQSVLLEVEKDNK
;
A
#
# COMPACT_ATOMS: atom_id res chain seq x y z
N MET A 1 28.71 13.04 -14.45
CA MET A 1 27.45 13.33 -13.74
C MET A 1 27.22 12.19 -12.76
N PRO A 2 26.96 12.43 -11.46
CA PRO A 2 26.60 11.34 -10.57
C PRO A 2 25.30 10.72 -11.06
N LYS A 3 25.27 9.39 -11.15
CA LYS A 3 24.06 8.63 -11.49
C LYS A 3 23.10 8.83 -10.32
N SER A 4 21.90 9.37 -10.58
CA SER A 4 20.86 9.47 -9.55
C SER A 4 20.68 8.09 -8.90
N ARG A 5 20.66 8.03 -7.56
CA ARG A 5 20.40 6.78 -6.85
C ARG A 5 19.02 6.26 -7.28
N GLN A 6 18.92 4.97 -7.54
CA GLN A 6 17.65 4.32 -7.85
C GLN A 6 16.74 4.35 -6.61
N MET A 7 15.46 4.72 -6.78
CA MET A 7 14.48 4.70 -5.69
C MET A 7 14.34 3.28 -5.13
N THR A 8 14.40 3.14 -3.80
CA THR A 8 14.18 1.88 -3.09
C THR A 8 12.77 1.84 -2.50
N ILE A 9 12.05 0.76 -2.78
CA ILE A 9 10.68 0.54 -2.33
C ILE A 9 10.65 -0.75 -1.53
N VAL A 10 10.11 -0.70 -0.32
CA VAL A 10 9.82 -1.90 0.48
C VAL A 10 8.32 -2.14 0.49
N CYS A 11 7.91 -3.36 0.15
CA CYS A 11 6.52 -3.78 0.16
C CYS A 11 6.29 -4.83 1.25
N ILE A 12 5.27 -4.62 2.07
CA ILE A 12 4.77 -5.60 3.03
C ILE A 12 3.35 -5.97 2.60
N ILE A 13 3.17 -7.19 2.12
CA ILE A 13 1.87 -7.73 1.72
C ILE A 13 1.81 -9.22 2.07
N ASN A 14 0.70 -9.66 2.66
CA ASN A 14 0.50 -11.07 2.95
C ASN A 14 -0.11 -11.77 1.74
N LEU A 15 0.65 -12.66 1.11
CA LEU A 15 0.23 -13.44 -0.07
C LEU A 15 -0.13 -14.88 0.27
N GLU A 16 -0.23 -15.23 1.56
CA GLU A 16 -0.55 -16.60 1.97
C GLU A 16 -1.91 -17.07 1.44
N PRO A 17 -2.03 -18.36 1.04
CA PRO A 17 -3.22 -18.91 0.39
C PRO A 17 -4.43 -19.15 1.31
N SER A 18 -4.31 -18.85 2.60
CA SER A 18 -5.31 -19.14 3.63
C SER A 18 -6.43 -18.10 3.74
N SER A 19 -6.43 -17.06 2.91
CA SER A 19 -7.43 -15.99 2.97
C SER A 19 -8.38 -16.02 1.76
N SER A 20 -9.66 -15.67 1.99
CA SER A 20 -10.63 -15.42 0.91
C SER A 20 -10.17 -14.34 -0.08
N SER A 21 -9.25 -13.48 0.36
CA SER A 21 -8.70 -12.35 -0.41
C SER A 21 -7.44 -12.63 -1.23
N THR A 22 -6.88 -13.85 -1.16
CA THR A 22 -5.56 -14.15 -1.73
C THR A 22 -5.46 -13.81 -3.21
N THR A 23 -6.49 -14.10 -4.02
CA THR A 23 -6.48 -13.78 -5.45
C THR A 23 -6.39 -12.26 -5.68
N ILE A 24 -7.12 -11.46 -4.91
CA ILE A 24 -7.12 -10.00 -5.02
C ILE A 24 -5.75 -9.45 -4.61
N LYS A 25 -5.19 -9.94 -3.50
CA LYS A 25 -3.85 -9.55 -3.01
C LYS A 25 -2.75 -9.87 -4.02
N ASN A 26 -2.82 -11.02 -4.69
CA ASN A 26 -1.89 -11.36 -5.77
C ASN A 26 -2.02 -10.40 -6.96
N ARG A 27 -3.24 -10.01 -7.34
CA ARG A 27 -3.46 -8.99 -8.39
C ARG A 27 -2.90 -7.63 -7.98
N ALA A 28 -3.13 -7.21 -6.75
CA ALA A 28 -2.58 -5.97 -6.22
C ALA A 28 -1.05 -5.99 -6.21
N PHE A 29 -0.45 -7.11 -5.81
CA PHE A 29 1.00 -7.29 -5.85
C PHE A 29 1.58 -7.19 -7.27
N THR A 30 0.97 -7.85 -8.25
CA THR A 30 1.35 -7.70 -9.66
C THR A 30 1.27 -6.24 -10.12
N ASP A 31 0.31 -5.48 -9.65
CA ASP A 31 0.16 -4.06 -9.97
C ASP A 31 1.20 -3.17 -9.28
N ILE A 32 1.63 -3.51 -8.07
CA ILE A 32 2.79 -2.91 -7.39
C ILE A 32 4.06 -3.13 -8.21
N GLU A 33 4.32 -4.38 -8.62
CA GLU A 33 5.50 -4.73 -9.43
C GLU A 33 5.55 -3.93 -10.73
N LYS A 34 4.42 -3.86 -11.45
CA LYS A 34 4.30 -3.05 -12.68
C LYS A 34 4.57 -1.57 -12.42
N ALA A 35 4.01 -0.99 -11.36
CA ALA A 35 4.21 0.41 -11.02
C ALA A 35 5.69 0.71 -10.75
N CYS A 36 6.35 -0.14 -9.95
CA CYS A 36 7.77 -0.02 -9.63
C CYS A 36 8.66 -0.17 -10.89
N GLN A 37 8.33 -1.13 -11.76
CA GLN A 37 9.07 -1.37 -13.00
C GLN A 37 9.01 -0.16 -13.95
N ARG A 38 7.85 0.48 -14.09
CA ARG A 38 7.65 1.63 -15.00
C ARG A 38 8.52 2.83 -14.65
N ILE A 39 8.84 3.03 -13.37
CA ILE A 39 9.73 4.10 -12.91
C ILE A 39 11.16 3.61 -12.65
N LYS A 40 11.44 2.33 -12.93
CA LYS A 40 12.74 1.69 -12.66
C LYS A 40 13.14 1.79 -11.18
N ALA A 41 12.21 1.63 -10.25
CA ALA A 41 12.51 1.52 -8.82
C ALA A 41 12.95 0.09 -8.45
N SER A 42 13.73 -0.05 -7.38
CA SER A 42 14.07 -1.34 -6.78
C SER A 42 13.01 -1.72 -5.76
N LEU A 43 12.32 -2.84 -5.98
CA LEU A 43 11.26 -3.35 -5.10
C LEU A 43 11.80 -4.53 -4.27
N THR A 44 11.69 -4.42 -2.95
CA THR A 44 11.98 -5.50 -1.99
C THR A 44 10.70 -5.86 -1.26
N VAL A 45 10.33 -7.15 -1.27
CA VAL A 45 9.19 -7.66 -0.50
C VAL A 45 9.69 -8.18 0.83
N VAL A 46 9.14 -7.66 1.93
CA VAL A 46 9.51 -8.06 3.29
C VAL A 46 8.31 -8.75 3.94
N PRO A 47 8.43 -10.03 4.35
CA PRO A 47 7.40 -10.67 5.15
C PRO A 47 7.20 -9.92 6.46
N PHE A 48 5.95 -9.63 6.83
CA PHE A 48 5.65 -8.91 8.06
C PHE A 48 6.30 -9.54 9.30
N LYS A 49 6.29 -10.87 9.40
CA LYS A 49 6.90 -11.59 10.53
C LYS A 49 8.38 -11.24 10.75
N ASN A 50 9.13 -10.93 9.68
CA ASN A 50 10.53 -10.56 9.80
C ASN A 50 10.67 -9.16 10.41
N LEU A 51 9.74 -8.26 10.10
CA LEU A 51 9.66 -6.94 10.73
C LEU A 51 9.24 -7.06 12.22
N ASP A 52 8.23 -7.89 12.49
CA ASP A 52 7.66 -8.12 13.83
C ASP A 52 8.66 -8.76 14.79
N PHE A 53 9.44 -9.74 14.30
CA PHE A 53 10.52 -10.35 15.07
C PHE A 53 11.79 -9.48 15.16
N GLY A 54 11.78 -8.30 14.55
CA GLY A 54 12.90 -7.38 14.59
C GLY A 54 14.14 -7.88 13.85
N GLU A 55 13.97 -8.63 12.75
CA GLU A 55 15.08 -9.04 11.91
C GLU A 55 15.82 -7.79 11.38
N THR A 56 17.12 -7.72 11.64
CA THR A 56 17.93 -6.53 11.35
C THR A 56 17.82 -6.08 9.90
N SER A 57 17.94 -6.99 8.93
CA SER A 57 17.81 -6.69 7.50
C SER A 57 16.42 -6.17 7.11
N ALA A 58 15.37 -6.71 7.73
CA ALA A 58 14.00 -6.26 7.50
C ALA A 58 13.77 -4.85 8.05
N LEU A 59 14.23 -4.58 9.28
CA LEU A 59 14.14 -3.25 9.90
C LEU A 59 14.98 -2.22 9.14
N GLU A 60 16.22 -2.54 8.80
CA GLU A 60 17.12 -1.65 8.06
C GLU A 60 16.56 -1.30 6.69
N SER A 61 16.06 -2.29 5.94
CA SER A 61 15.46 -2.01 4.64
C SER A 61 14.17 -1.19 4.77
N PHE A 62 13.29 -1.52 5.73
CA PHE A 62 12.02 -0.82 5.92
C PHE A 62 12.20 0.64 6.36
N TYR A 63 13.02 0.91 7.37
CA TYR A 63 13.19 2.26 7.90
C TYR A 63 13.96 3.18 6.94
N ASN A 64 14.85 2.63 6.11
CA ASN A 64 15.70 3.43 5.20
C ASN A 64 15.21 3.45 3.74
N ALA A 65 14.18 2.68 3.37
CA ALA A 65 13.61 2.73 2.01
C ALA A 65 13.12 4.14 1.68
N ASP A 66 13.15 4.54 0.40
CA ASP A 66 12.56 5.82 -0.02
C ASP A 66 11.04 5.82 0.17
N VAL A 67 10.40 4.70 -0.19
CA VAL A 67 8.96 4.49 -0.07
C VAL A 67 8.69 3.14 0.56
N VAL A 68 7.70 3.06 1.45
CA VAL A 68 7.12 1.79 1.89
C VAL A 68 5.68 1.66 1.38
N ILE A 69 5.32 0.47 0.93
CA ILE A 69 3.95 0.09 0.57
C ILE A 69 3.51 -0.97 1.58
N VAL A 70 2.49 -0.67 2.38
CA VAL A 70 2.05 -1.53 3.48
C VAL A 70 0.59 -1.94 3.27
N ASP A 71 0.38 -3.24 3.09
CA ASP A 71 -0.95 -3.84 3.07
C ASP A 71 -1.43 -4.13 4.49
N ILE A 72 -2.54 -3.51 4.88
CA ILE A 72 -3.14 -3.67 6.21
C ILE A 72 -4.32 -4.61 6.27
N SER A 73 -4.58 -5.37 5.22
CA SER A 73 -5.71 -6.31 5.13
C SER A 73 -5.45 -7.59 5.94
N THR A 74 -4.70 -7.48 7.04
CA THR A 74 -4.28 -8.58 7.90
C THR A 74 -4.57 -8.20 9.34
N GLY A 75 -4.77 -9.19 10.22
CA GLY A 75 -5.06 -8.97 11.66
C GLY A 75 -3.95 -8.27 12.46
N ILE A 76 -2.91 -7.78 11.81
CA ILE A 76 -1.67 -7.30 12.44
C ILE A 76 -1.45 -5.79 12.22
N VAL A 77 -2.55 -5.06 12.09
CA VAL A 77 -2.55 -3.63 11.75
C VAL A 77 -1.87 -2.77 12.82
N GLN A 78 -1.96 -3.15 14.10
CA GLN A 78 -1.35 -2.39 15.20
C GLN A 78 0.17 -2.37 15.13
N ALA A 79 0.81 -3.53 14.93
CA ALA A 79 2.27 -3.63 14.84
C ALA A 79 2.80 -2.97 13.55
N LEU A 80 2.12 -3.17 12.42
CA LEU A 80 2.40 -2.42 11.19
C LEU A 80 2.32 -0.90 11.41
N GLY A 81 1.27 -0.45 12.10
CA GLY A 81 1.08 0.95 12.46
C GLY A 81 2.21 1.51 13.31
N TYR A 82 2.73 0.74 14.25
CA TYR A 82 3.90 1.12 15.04
C TYR A 82 5.12 1.38 14.15
N HIS A 83 5.47 0.44 13.26
CA HIS A 83 6.64 0.61 12.39
C HIS A 83 6.49 1.79 11.42
N VAL A 84 5.30 1.97 10.83
CA VAL A 84 5.01 3.13 9.97
C VAL A 84 5.13 4.44 10.76
N GLY A 85 4.60 4.48 11.99
CA GLY A 85 4.71 5.64 12.88
C GLY A 85 6.16 5.98 13.26
N VAL A 86 6.96 4.98 13.61
CA VAL A 86 8.40 5.16 13.88
C VAL A 86 9.10 5.74 12.64
N ARG A 87 8.87 5.14 11.46
CA ARG A 87 9.43 5.63 10.19
C ARG A 87 9.05 7.09 9.94
N HIS A 88 7.78 7.44 10.10
CA HIS A 88 7.30 8.81 9.96
C HIS A 88 8.01 9.78 10.93
N SER A 89 8.19 9.37 12.19
CA SER A 89 8.87 10.19 13.21
C SER A 89 10.36 10.43 12.90
N MET A 90 11.00 9.53 12.14
CA MET A 90 12.38 9.67 11.66
C MET A 90 12.49 10.56 10.41
N GLY A 91 11.40 11.20 9.98
CA GLY A 91 11.37 12.09 8.82
C GLY A 91 11.15 11.38 7.47
N MET A 92 10.91 10.06 7.49
CA MET A 92 10.66 9.27 6.29
C MET A 92 9.17 9.33 5.93
N LYS A 93 8.80 10.32 5.11
CA LYS A 93 7.40 10.74 4.91
C LYS A 93 6.62 9.88 3.91
N HIS A 94 7.29 9.22 2.98
CA HIS A 94 6.61 8.50 1.89
C HIS A 94 6.19 7.09 2.34
N ASN A 95 4.98 6.99 2.89
CA ASN A 95 4.37 5.73 3.31
C ASN A 95 3.03 5.58 2.56
N ILE A 96 2.91 4.56 1.71
CA ILE A 96 1.70 4.22 0.98
C ILE A 96 1.02 3.09 1.74
N ILE A 97 -0.23 3.29 2.13
CA ILE A 97 -1.05 2.29 2.79
C ILE A 97 -2.05 1.75 1.79
N ILE A 98 -2.16 0.43 1.68
CA ILE A 98 -3.15 -0.23 0.83
C ILE A 98 -4.00 -1.19 1.67
N SER A 99 -5.25 -1.41 1.24
CA SER A 99 -6.12 -2.39 1.90
C SER A 99 -7.13 -2.99 0.93
N CYS A 100 -7.32 -4.30 1.01
CA CYS A 100 -8.34 -5.05 0.30
C CYS A 100 -9.73 -4.74 0.90
N GLU A 101 -10.69 -4.29 0.10
CA GLU A 101 -12.03 -3.92 0.60
C GLU A 101 -12.82 -5.06 1.24
N ILE A 102 -12.58 -6.30 0.83
CA ILE A 102 -13.26 -7.46 1.42
C ILE A 102 -12.78 -7.79 2.84
N ASP A 103 -11.66 -7.19 3.29
CA ASP A 103 -11.10 -7.34 4.63
C ASP A 103 -11.41 -6.09 5.51
N THR A 104 -12.62 -5.55 5.38
CA THR A 104 -13.04 -4.25 5.95
C THR A 104 -13.13 -4.21 7.47
N GLU A 105 -13.54 -5.30 8.12
CA GLU A 105 -13.70 -5.34 9.59
C GLU A 105 -12.36 -5.16 10.33
N VAL A 106 -11.28 -5.68 9.76
CA VAL A 106 -9.93 -5.63 10.35
C VAL A 106 -9.29 -4.23 10.19
N THR A 107 -9.69 -3.49 9.15
CA THR A 107 -9.03 -2.25 8.74
C THR A 107 -9.73 -0.99 9.22
N HIS A 108 -11.01 -1.05 9.60
CA HIS A 108 -11.86 0.11 9.89
C HIS A 108 -11.30 1.08 10.95
N PRO A 109 -10.72 0.65 12.09
CA PRO A 109 -10.20 1.58 13.10
C PRO A 109 -8.99 2.39 12.59
N PHE A 110 -8.23 1.85 11.64
CA PHE A 110 -7.00 2.45 11.16
C PHE A 110 -7.21 3.35 9.93
N LYS A 111 -8.29 3.11 9.15
CA LYS A 111 -8.68 3.99 8.04
C LYS A 111 -8.81 5.46 8.48
N LEU A 112 -9.41 5.69 9.64
CA LEU A 112 -9.64 7.03 10.19
C LEU A 112 -8.34 7.70 10.68
N CYS A 113 -7.45 6.94 11.31
CA CYS A 113 -6.20 7.47 11.87
C CYS A 113 -5.15 7.77 10.78
N TRP A 114 -5.17 7.03 9.67
CA TRP A 114 -4.10 7.09 8.67
C TRP A 114 -4.45 7.91 7.44
N GLY A 115 -5.75 8.08 7.13
CA GLY A 115 -6.20 8.84 5.97
C GLY A 115 -5.75 10.31 5.93
N ASN A 116 -5.41 10.90 7.08
CA ASN A 116 -4.94 12.28 7.16
C ASN A 116 -3.41 12.43 7.13
N SER A 117 -2.67 11.34 7.37
CA SER A 117 -1.21 11.38 7.58
C SER A 117 -0.44 10.62 6.50
N TYR A 118 -1.10 9.75 5.75
CA TYR A 118 -0.48 8.86 4.76
C TYR A 118 -1.30 8.80 3.47
N LYS A 119 -0.63 8.45 2.36
CA LYS A 119 -1.32 8.15 1.10
C LYS A 119 -2.02 6.80 1.25
N TYR A 120 -3.35 6.80 1.29
CA TYR A 120 -4.17 5.60 1.44
C TYR A 120 -4.87 5.24 0.14
N LEU A 121 -4.69 4.00 -0.33
CA LEU A 121 -5.25 3.46 -1.57
C LEU A 121 -5.97 2.12 -1.26
N PRO A 122 -7.26 2.14 -0.87
CA PRO A 122 -8.04 0.92 -0.79
C PRO A 122 -8.17 0.31 -2.19
N TYR A 123 -8.23 -1.01 -2.30
CA TYR A 123 -8.30 -1.67 -3.60
C TYR A 123 -9.31 -2.83 -3.60
N THR A 124 -9.82 -3.10 -4.80
CA THR A 124 -10.74 -4.19 -5.09
C THR A 124 -10.54 -4.66 -6.53
N LEU A 125 -11.28 -5.68 -6.96
CA LEU A 125 -11.37 -6.05 -8.37
C LEU A 125 -12.60 -5.41 -9.00
N ASP A 126 -12.43 -4.85 -10.19
CA ASP A 126 -13.56 -4.44 -11.03
C ASP A 126 -14.24 -5.66 -11.66
N ASN A 127 -15.31 -5.42 -12.44
CA ASN A 127 -16.07 -6.46 -13.14
C ASN A 127 -15.22 -7.25 -14.17
N ASN A 128 -14.07 -6.72 -14.59
CA ASN A 128 -13.15 -7.35 -15.52
C ASN A 128 -12.01 -8.08 -14.81
N GLY A 129 -11.99 -8.10 -13.47
CA GLY A 129 -10.92 -8.67 -12.67
C GLY A 129 -9.64 -7.83 -12.61
N ALA A 130 -9.70 -6.57 -13.05
CA ALA A 130 -8.60 -5.61 -12.91
C ALA A 130 -8.56 -5.03 -11.50
N CYS A 131 -7.36 -4.80 -10.96
CA CYS A 131 -7.21 -4.19 -9.64
C CYS A 131 -7.37 -2.67 -9.76
N VAL A 132 -8.36 -2.12 -9.06
CA VAL A 132 -8.70 -0.70 -9.08
C VAL A 132 -8.64 -0.11 -7.67
N VAL A 133 -8.36 1.19 -7.58
CA VAL A 133 -8.50 1.92 -6.33
C VAL A 133 -9.99 2.07 -6.04
N ALA A 134 -10.40 1.56 -4.90
CA ALA A 134 -11.78 1.65 -4.47
C ALA A 134 -12.11 3.04 -3.93
N ASP A 135 -13.39 3.39 -3.93
CA ASP A 135 -13.83 4.67 -3.38
C ASP A 135 -13.74 4.61 -1.84
N PRO A 136 -12.89 5.43 -1.20
CA PRO A 136 -12.75 5.44 0.26
C PRO A 136 -14.07 5.77 0.99
N ALA A 137 -15.05 6.42 0.33
CA ALA A 137 -16.37 6.70 0.91
C ALA A 137 -17.30 5.47 0.96
N ARG A 138 -17.06 4.41 0.16
CA ARG A 138 -17.89 3.19 0.18
C ARG A 138 -17.79 2.44 1.51
N GLY A 139 -16.65 2.54 2.19
CA GLY A 139 -16.45 1.96 3.53
C GLY A 139 -17.14 2.71 4.67
N GLN A 140 -17.81 3.84 4.41
CA GLN A 140 -18.51 4.66 5.41
C GLN A 140 -20.05 4.54 5.34
N GLN A 141 -20.61 3.90 4.30
CA GLN A 141 -22.07 3.79 4.13
C GLN A 141 -22.63 2.52 4.78
N ILE A 142 -23.03 2.65 6.05
CA ILE A 142 -24.08 1.81 6.65
C ILE A 142 -25.41 2.26 6.05
N ASP A 143 -25.98 1.42 5.20
CA ASP A 143 -27.30 1.53 4.57
C ASP A 143 -27.58 2.75 3.67
N THR A 144 -28.25 2.43 2.55
CA THR A 144 -28.90 3.32 1.58
C THR A 144 -28.05 4.01 0.50
N GLN A 145 -28.25 3.46 -0.71
CA GLN A 145 -28.30 4.11 -2.02
C GLN A 145 -27.04 4.10 -2.91
N VAL A 146 -27.27 3.43 -4.05
CA VAL A 146 -26.50 3.32 -5.28
C VAL A 146 -25.98 4.69 -5.72
N VAL A 147 -24.69 4.94 -5.51
CA VAL A 147 -24.00 6.08 -6.14
C VAL A 147 -23.45 5.62 -7.49
N ASN A 148 -24.09 6.11 -8.54
CA ASN A 148 -23.55 6.11 -9.90
C ASN A 148 -22.44 7.15 -9.99
N THR A 149 -21.19 6.73 -10.15
CA THR A 149 -20.10 7.58 -10.62
C THR A 149 -19.63 7.05 -11.97
N GLY A 150 -19.83 7.86 -13.02
CA GLY A 150 -19.58 7.53 -14.42
C GLY A 150 -18.12 7.59 -14.86
N ASP A 151 -17.17 7.75 -13.94
CA ASP A 151 -15.74 7.62 -14.23
C ASP A 151 -15.25 6.26 -13.72
N ALA A 152 -14.62 5.49 -14.62
CA ALA A 152 -14.02 4.21 -14.27
C ALA A 152 -12.96 4.43 -13.17
N ALA A 153 -13.07 3.68 -12.06
CA ALA A 153 -12.11 3.74 -10.97
C ALA A 153 -10.67 3.51 -11.49
N PRO A 154 -9.68 4.28 -11.03
CA PRO A 154 -8.33 4.21 -11.58
C PRO A 154 -7.69 2.86 -11.22
N LEU A 155 -6.90 2.31 -12.15
CA LEU A 155 -6.12 1.10 -11.89
C LEU A 155 -5.14 1.32 -10.72
N LEU A 156 -5.01 0.34 -9.85
CA LEU A 156 -4.11 0.41 -8.69
C LEU A 156 -2.67 0.68 -9.13
N CYS A 157 -2.19 0.01 -10.18
CA CYS A 157 -0.85 0.25 -10.72
C CYS A 157 -0.63 1.72 -11.14
N ASN A 158 -1.63 2.37 -11.73
CA ASN A 158 -1.52 3.76 -12.17
C ASN A 158 -1.50 4.71 -10.96
N ALA A 159 -2.34 4.45 -9.94
CA ALA A 159 -2.37 5.24 -8.72
C ALA A 159 -1.05 5.16 -7.95
N ILE A 160 -0.50 3.96 -7.77
CA ILE A 160 0.80 3.76 -7.12
C ILE A 160 1.89 4.46 -7.93
N GLN A 161 1.91 4.28 -9.25
CA GLN A 161 2.90 4.94 -10.11
C GLN A 161 2.85 6.47 -9.97
N SER A 162 1.66 7.07 -9.94
CA SER A 162 1.52 8.52 -9.75
C SER A 162 2.12 8.97 -8.42
N VAL A 163 1.84 8.26 -7.32
CA VAL A 163 2.43 8.59 -6.01
C VAL A 163 3.96 8.46 -6.06
N LEU A 164 4.50 7.40 -6.66
CA LEU A 164 5.95 7.23 -6.73
C LEU A 164 6.64 8.32 -7.58
N LEU A 165 5.98 8.78 -8.66
CA LEU A 165 6.47 9.90 -9.47
C LEU A 165 6.42 11.25 -8.73
N GLU A 166 5.50 11.44 -7.78
CA GLU A 166 5.52 12.59 -6.87
C GLU A 166 6.76 12.54 -5.98
N VAL A 167 7.05 11.38 -5.38
CA VAL A 167 8.24 11.18 -4.53
C VAL A 167 9.54 11.42 -5.30
N GLU A 168 9.63 11.01 -6.56
CA GLU A 168 10.81 11.29 -7.41
C GLU A 168 11.06 12.78 -7.64
N LYS A 169 10.01 13.61 -7.61
CA LYS A 169 10.13 15.07 -7.77
C LYS A 169 10.58 15.73 -6.47
N ASP A 170 10.06 15.25 -5.33
CA ASP A 170 10.42 15.79 -4.01
C ASP A 170 11.90 15.52 -3.64
N ASN A 171 12.51 14.48 -4.23
CA ASN A 171 13.89 14.09 -4.00
C ASN A 171 14.91 14.73 -4.97
N LYS A 172 14.48 15.57 -5.92
CA LYS A 172 15.35 16.28 -6.88
C LYS A 172 15.59 17.72 -6.48
#